data_AF-A0A5E8CLG5-F1
#
_entry.id   AF-A0A5E8CLG5-F1
#
_cell.length_a   1.000
_cell.length_b   1.000
_cell.length_c   1.000
_cell.angle_alpha   90.00
_cell.angle_beta   90.00
_cell.angle_gamma   90.00
#
_symmetry.space_group_name_H-M   'P 1'
#
loop_
_entity.id
_entity.type
_entity.pdbx_description
1 polymer ?
#
loop_
_entity_poly.entity_id
_entity_poly.type
_entity_poly.pdbx_seq_one_letter_code
_entity_poly.pdbx_strand_id
1 'polypeptide(L)'
;MNSKLSINILYFIVIVLIVLFGAFIYNIKSAITQNTKLNNLINKLNKKDKQQIMEWIDDRKKEFNTPKNNFSENQPYNWNICGMPNYISEEAAELVPFDAENTCQINEPLGKEKAQKLAKALGITDEIIFTADEFKCILQNSPPDDQKILITCIFNLTNTCHSNKLMVYKKYGIIDLMKKLAISKLEDAKSLASYGTSIFVEDNELYIANACYNTDEFKRNCKAFNELILGSLEKTTASCGELVKFLKMFLFGLRENLQGASCQDDAGGACVASLTYKDTQDTKYYGVPITPVIWTANFILIYCICPELGELMPAYIQPFPEDVANELQNNGKLKYSDWIDKFETC
;
A
#
# COMPACT_ATOMS: atom_id res chain seq x y z
N MET A 1 42.72 -26.21 21.02
CA MET A 1 41.92 -25.05 20.56
C MET A 1 41.94 -25.11 19.03
N ASN A 2 40.94 -25.67 18.34
CA ASN A 2 39.95 -24.86 17.60
C ASN A 2 38.81 -25.70 16.97
N SER A 3 38.36 -26.81 17.59
CA SER A 3 37.22 -27.59 17.05
C SER A 3 35.84 -27.08 17.47
N LYS A 4 35.75 -26.23 18.51
CA LYS A 4 34.47 -25.63 18.94
C LYS A 4 34.07 -24.39 18.13
N LEU A 5 35.04 -23.72 17.49
CA LEU A 5 34.76 -22.52 16.69
C LEU A 5 34.14 -22.87 15.32
N SER A 6 34.51 -24.03 14.75
CA SER A 6 33.99 -24.47 13.44
C SER A 6 32.52 -24.93 13.50
N ILE A 7 32.08 -25.53 14.60
CA ILE A 7 30.69 -26.01 14.75
C ILE A 7 29.72 -24.83 14.87
N ASN A 8 30.09 -23.78 15.61
CA ASN A 8 29.23 -22.60 15.77
C ASN A 8 29.11 -21.79 14.46
N ILE A 9 30.18 -21.72 13.66
CA ILE A 9 30.16 -21.07 12.35
C ILE A 9 29.28 -21.88 11.38
N LEU A 10 29.37 -23.21 11.39
CA LEU A 10 28.54 -24.06 10.53
C LEU A 10 27.05 -23.97 10.92
N TYR A 11 26.73 -23.94 12.22
CA TYR A 11 25.37 -23.74 12.70
C TYR A 11 24.80 -22.37 12.30
N PHE A 12 25.62 -21.32 12.41
CA PHE A 12 25.23 -19.96 12.00
C PHE A 12 24.97 -19.87 10.50
N ILE A 13 25.83 -20.47 9.66
CA ILE A 13 25.65 -20.51 8.21
C ILE A 13 24.38 -21.28 7.82
N VAL A 14 24.11 -22.42 8.48
CA VAL A 14 22.90 -23.22 8.22
C VAL A 14 21.63 -22.47 8.62
N ILE A 15 21.62 -21.77 9.76
CA ILE A 15 20.47 -20.95 10.20
C ILE A 15 20.25 -19.77 9.23
N VAL A 16 21.31 -19.06 8.83
CA VAL A 16 21.22 -17.95 7.87
C VAL A 16 20.71 -18.46 6.52
N LEU A 17 21.18 -19.61 6.03
CA LEU A 17 20.68 -20.20 4.79
C LEU A 17 19.21 -20.66 4.90
N ILE A 18 18.78 -21.21 6.04
CA ILE A 18 17.37 -21.60 6.25
C ILE A 18 16.45 -20.38 6.31
N VAL A 19 16.88 -19.28 6.93
CA VAL A 19 16.10 -18.03 6.99
C VAL A 19 16.01 -17.37 5.61
N LEU A 20 17.12 -17.32 4.87
CA LEU A 20 17.15 -16.77 3.50
C LEU A 20 16.35 -17.64 2.51
N PHE A 21 16.41 -18.98 2.62
CA PHE A 21 15.59 -19.87 1.79
C PHE A 21 14.11 -19.89 2.22
N GLY A 22 13.80 -19.68 3.50
CA GLY A 22 12.42 -19.63 4.02
C GLY A 22 11.63 -18.44 3.48
N ALA A 23 12.23 -17.24 3.52
CA ALA A 23 11.64 -16.03 2.95
C ALA A 23 11.52 -16.12 1.41
N PHE A 24 12.50 -16.75 0.74
CA PHE A 24 12.48 -16.98 -0.71
C PHE A 24 11.38 -17.97 -1.15
N ILE A 25 11.21 -19.09 -0.45
CA ILE A 25 10.18 -20.11 -0.76
C ILE A 25 8.75 -19.60 -0.45
N TYR A 26 8.57 -18.79 0.59
CA TYR A 26 7.26 -18.23 0.93
C TYR A 26 6.79 -17.15 -0.06
N ASN A 27 7.69 -16.26 -0.47
CA ASN A 27 7.43 -15.28 -1.54
C ASN A 27 7.06 -15.97 -2.85
N ILE A 28 7.75 -17.07 -3.18
CA ILE A 28 7.39 -17.93 -4.32
C ILE A 28 5.99 -18.52 -4.13
N LYS A 29 5.60 -18.96 -2.94
CA LYS A 29 4.26 -19.54 -2.69
C LYS A 29 3.14 -18.50 -2.81
N SER A 30 3.34 -17.28 -2.30
CA SER A 30 2.37 -16.17 -2.45
C SER A 30 2.24 -15.76 -3.93
N ALA A 31 3.37 -15.55 -4.61
CA ALA A 31 3.40 -15.23 -6.04
C ALA A 31 2.83 -16.36 -6.91
N ILE A 32 3.13 -17.63 -6.62
CA ILE A 32 2.55 -18.80 -7.31
C ILE A 32 1.05 -18.89 -7.06
N THR A 33 0.60 -18.63 -5.82
CA THR A 33 -0.84 -18.67 -5.48
C THR A 33 -1.59 -17.55 -6.20
N GLN A 34 -1.03 -16.33 -6.21
CA GLN A 34 -1.58 -15.19 -6.93
C GLN A 34 -1.57 -15.42 -8.43
N ASN A 35 -0.47 -15.93 -9.00
CA ASN A 35 -0.40 -16.33 -10.42
C ASN A 35 -1.40 -17.43 -10.77
N THR A 36 -1.60 -18.42 -9.89
CA THR A 36 -2.58 -19.48 -10.11
C THR A 36 -4.01 -18.93 -10.10
N LYS A 37 -4.34 -18.08 -9.11
CA LYS A 37 -5.64 -17.40 -9.06
C LYS A 37 -5.84 -16.55 -10.31
N LEU A 38 -4.88 -15.73 -10.69
CA LEU A 38 -4.95 -14.88 -11.86
C LEU A 38 -5.10 -15.67 -13.17
N ASN A 39 -4.34 -16.75 -13.34
CA ASN A 39 -4.49 -17.65 -14.49
C ASN A 39 -5.90 -18.26 -14.53
N ASN A 40 -6.45 -18.63 -13.37
CA ASN A 40 -7.83 -19.11 -13.29
C ASN A 40 -8.84 -18.01 -13.66
N LEU A 41 -8.59 -16.75 -13.33
CA LEU A 41 -9.41 -15.61 -13.75
C LEU A 41 -9.37 -15.42 -15.26
N ILE A 42 -8.17 -15.34 -15.83
CA ILE A 42 -7.95 -15.18 -17.27
C ILE A 42 -8.59 -16.34 -18.05
N ASN A 43 -8.58 -17.56 -17.50
CA ASN A 43 -9.19 -18.73 -18.14
C ASN A 43 -10.72 -18.73 -18.09
N LYS A 44 -11.36 -17.95 -17.20
CA LYS A 44 -12.82 -17.78 -17.16
C LYS A 44 -13.32 -16.70 -18.12
N LEU A 45 -12.44 -15.88 -18.67
CA LEU A 45 -12.81 -14.84 -19.62
C LEU A 45 -13.34 -15.43 -20.91
N ASN A 46 -14.23 -14.67 -21.57
CA ASN A 46 -14.59 -15.00 -22.94
C ASN A 46 -13.37 -14.85 -23.87
N LYS A 47 -13.46 -15.43 -25.08
CA LYS A 47 -12.34 -15.47 -26.03
C LYS A 47 -11.78 -14.07 -26.36
N LYS A 48 -12.65 -13.07 -26.50
CA LYS A 48 -12.27 -11.70 -26.86
C LYS A 48 -11.48 -11.04 -25.73
N ASP A 49 -11.99 -11.10 -24.52
CA ASP A 49 -11.35 -10.48 -23.34
C ASP A 49 -10.01 -11.16 -23.02
N LYS A 50 -9.96 -12.49 -23.13
CA LYS A 50 -8.71 -13.24 -22.98
C LYS A 50 -7.67 -12.80 -24.01
N GLN A 51 -8.07 -12.64 -25.28
CA GLN A 51 -7.17 -12.16 -26.32
C GLN A 51 -6.63 -10.77 -26.01
N GLN A 52 -7.50 -9.83 -25.60
CA GLN A 52 -7.09 -8.46 -25.24
C GLN A 52 -6.07 -8.43 -24.09
N ILE A 53 -6.24 -9.27 -23.06
CA ILE A 53 -5.29 -9.35 -21.95
C ILE A 53 -3.95 -9.95 -22.41
N MET A 54 -3.98 -11.00 -23.22
CA MET A 54 -2.74 -11.63 -23.68
C MET A 54 -1.94 -10.71 -24.61
N GLU A 55 -2.60 -9.98 -25.51
CA GLU A 55 -1.98 -8.95 -26.35
C GLU A 55 -1.35 -7.85 -25.49
N TRP A 56 -2.07 -7.37 -24.48
CA TRP A 56 -1.56 -6.37 -23.54
C TRP A 56 -0.33 -6.87 -22.74
N ILE A 57 -0.36 -8.13 -22.28
CA ILE A 57 0.79 -8.75 -21.61
C ILE A 57 1.97 -8.82 -22.58
N ASP A 58 1.75 -9.26 -23.81
CA ASP A 58 2.78 -9.43 -24.83
C ASP A 58 3.44 -8.12 -25.22
N ASP A 59 2.66 -7.06 -25.42
CA ASP A 59 3.16 -5.72 -25.75
C ASP A 59 4.06 -5.17 -24.64
N ARG A 60 3.72 -5.47 -23.38
CA ARG A 60 4.48 -5.01 -22.22
C ARG A 60 5.59 -5.95 -21.75
N LYS A 61 5.77 -7.14 -22.35
CA LYS A 61 6.86 -8.08 -22.00
C LYS A 61 8.24 -7.43 -22.00
N LYS A 62 8.50 -6.48 -22.92
CA LYS A 62 9.78 -5.76 -22.97
C LYS A 62 9.95 -4.82 -21.79
N GLU A 63 8.90 -4.09 -21.42
CA GLU A 63 8.86 -3.25 -20.20
C GLU A 63 9.00 -4.11 -18.93
N PHE A 64 8.50 -5.35 -18.97
CA PHE A 64 8.52 -6.29 -17.86
C PHE A 64 9.91 -6.86 -17.52
N ASN A 65 10.78 -7.02 -18.53
CA ASN A 65 12.06 -7.73 -18.39
C ASN A 65 13.29 -6.83 -18.20
N THR A 66 13.13 -5.52 -18.07
CA THR A 66 14.26 -4.60 -17.83
C THR A 66 14.35 -4.27 -16.33
N PRO A 67 15.36 -4.79 -15.58
CA PRO A 67 15.66 -4.32 -14.23
C PRO A 67 15.94 -2.83 -14.32
N LYS A 68 15.21 -2.01 -13.55
CA LYS A 68 15.23 -0.57 -13.80
C LYS A 68 16.32 0.18 -13.07
N ASN A 69 16.87 -0.29 -11.92
CA ASN A 69 18.06 0.31 -11.28
C ASN A 69 18.51 -0.38 -9.97
N ASN A 70 19.77 -0.11 -9.56
CA ASN A 70 20.31 -0.38 -8.22
C ASN A 70 20.33 0.90 -7.37
N PHE A 71 19.16 1.38 -6.91
CA PHE A 71 19.08 2.63 -6.13
C PHE A 71 19.74 2.56 -4.75
N SER A 72 19.94 1.37 -4.18
CA SER A 72 20.36 1.22 -2.78
C SER A 72 21.77 1.74 -2.46
N GLU A 73 22.67 1.84 -3.45
CA GLU A 73 24.07 2.17 -3.17
C GLU A 73 24.27 3.67 -2.85
N ASN A 74 23.53 4.57 -3.50
CA ASN A 74 23.79 6.02 -3.44
C ASN A 74 22.86 6.83 -2.52
N GLN A 75 21.90 6.20 -1.85
CA GLN A 75 21.00 6.91 -0.93
C GLN A 75 21.73 7.27 0.38
N PRO A 76 21.45 8.43 1.01
CA PRO A 76 22.05 8.82 2.29
C PRO A 76 21.52 8.01 3.49
N TYR A 77 20.51 7.16 3.25
CA TYR A 77 19.86 6.32 4.25
C TYR A 77 19.71 4.88 3.76
N ASN A 78 19.55 3.97 4.72
CA ASN A 78 19.23 2.58 4.50
C ASN A 78 17.88 2.26 5.15
N TRP A 79 16.93 1.82 4.34
CA TRP A 79 15.74 1.16 4.84
C TRP A 79 16.11 -0.25 5.28
N ASN A 80 15.82 -0.59 6.54
CA ASN A 80 16.10 -1.93 7.08
C ASN A 80 15.21 -2.99 6.42
N ILE A 81 14.00 -2.59 6.04
CA ILE A 81 13.03 -3.35 5.24
C ILE A 81 12.28 -2.37 4.32
N CYS A 82 11.67 -2.89 3.26
CA CYS A 82 10.72 -2.11 2.45
C CYS A 82 11.32 -0.85 1.76
N GLY A 83 12.57 -0.91 1.33
CA GLY A 83 13.24 0.21 0.66
C GLY A 83 12.66 0.56 -0.72
N MET A 84 13.45 1.32 -1.49
CA MET A 84 13.06 1.70 -2.85
C MET A 84 12.78 0.47 -3.72
N PRO A 85 11.66 0.42 -4.45
CA PRO A 85 11.38 -0.66 -5.36
C PRO A 85 12.40 -0.72 -6.50
N ASN A 86 12.90 -1.90 -6.85
CA ASN A 86 13.89 -2.05 -7.93
C ASN A 86 13.31 -1.94 -9.35
N TYR A 87 12.00 -1.73 -9.47
CA TYR A 87 11.24 -1.72 -10.72
C TYR A 87 10.84 -0.31 -11.19
N ILE A 88 11.02 0.72 -10.36
CA ILE A 88 10.72 2.09 -10.73
C ILE A 88 11.90 2.73 -11.49
N SER A 89 11.61 3.71 -12.34
CA SER A 89 12.64 4.53 -12.98
C SER A 89 13.25 5.52 -11.97
N GLU A 90 14.38 6.13 -12.33
CA GLU A 90 14.99 7.20 -11.53
C GLU A 90 14.04 8.40 -11.39
N GLU A 91 13.37 8.78 -12.50
CA GLU A 91 12.32 9.79 -12.50
C GLU A 91 11.19 9.45 -11.50
N ALA A 92 10.74 8.20 -11.42
CA ALA A 92 9.73 7.81 -10.45
C ALA A 92 10.25 7.82 -9.01
N ALA A 93 11.52 7.44 -8.79
CA ALA A 93 12.15 7.43 -7.48
C ALA A 93 12.32 8.85 -6.90
N GLU A 94 12.45 9.88 -7.73
CA GLU A 94 12.46 11.28 -7.31
C GLU A 94 11.06 11.81 -6.93
N LEU A 95 10.00 11.05 -7.23
CA LEU A 95 8.61 11.48 -7.07
C LEU A 95 7.87 10.76 -5.94
N VAL A 96 8.42 9.67 -5.39
CA VAL A 96 7.90 9.05 -4.15
C VAL A 96 8.13 10.00 -2.95
N PRO A 97 7.43 9.83 -1.82
CA PRO A 97 7.51 10.80 -0.73
C PRO A 97 8.85 10.70 0.02
N PHE A 98 9.26 11.85 0.58
CA PHE A 98 10.46 12.00 1.42
C PHE A 98 10.06 12.46 2.82
N ASP A 99 11.01 12.48 3.75
CA ASP A 99 10.73 12.97 5.10
C ASP A 99 10.22 14.42 5.08
N ALA A 100 9.19 14.67 5.87
CA ALA A 100 8.77 16.03 6.17
C ALA A 100 9.87 16.74 6.99
N GLU A 101 10.23 17.94 6.58
CA GLU A 101 11.16 18.83 7.28
C GLU A 101 10.43 19.69 8.33
N ASN A 102 9.11 19.84 8.19
CA ASN A 102 8.28 20.62 9.09
C ASN A 102 6.83 20.12 9.13
N THR A 103 6.07 20.58 10.13
CA THR A 103 4.69 20.15 10.39
C THR A 103 3.70 20.51 9.30
N CYS A 104 3.95 21.56 8.51
CA CYS A 104 3.08 21.94 7.40
C CYS A 104 3.10 20.88 6.29
N GLN A 105 4.28 20.31 6.01
CA GLN A 105 4.47 19.29 4.97
C GLN A 105 3.78 17.96 5.29
N ILE A 106 3.62 17.62 6.57
CA ILE A 106 3.00 16.35 6.99
C ILE A 106 1.62 16.18 6.36
N ASN A 107 0.87 17.27 6.14
CA ASN A 107 -0.49 17.22 5.61
C ASN A 107 -0.58 17.61 4.13
N GLU A 108 0.56 17.79 3.46
CA GLU A 108 0.59 18.15 2.04
C GLU A 108 0.24 16.93 1.17
N PRO A 109 -0.79 17.06 0.31
CA PRO A 109 -1.07 16.05 -0.70
C PRO A 109 -0.01 16.08 -1.79
N LEU A 110 0.17 14.97 -2.49
CA LEU A 110 1.05 14.83 -3.65
C LEU A 110 0.75 15.91 -4.70
N GLY A 111 -0.53 16.20 -4.90
CA GLY A 111 -1.03 17.18 -5.83
C GLY A 111 -1.06 16.69 -7.28
N LYS A 112 -1.89 17.34 -8.09
CA LYS A 112 -2.18 16.95 -9.48
C LYS A 112 -0.94 16.76 -10.34
N GLU A 113 -0.06 17.76 -10.39
CA GLU A 113 1.09 17.74 -11.30
C GLU A 113 2.08 16.62 -10.94
N LYS A 114 2.42 16.47 -9.65
CA LYS A 114 3.35 15.44 -9.18
C LYS A 114 2.75 14.03 -9.35
N ALA A 115 1.46 13.86 -9.05
CA ALA A 115 0.76 12.60 -9.27
C ALA A 115 0.75 12.19 -10.75
N GLN A 116 0.48 13.12 -11.67
CA GLN A 116 0.50 12.85 -13.10
C GLN A 116 1.90 12.49 -13.62
N LYS A 117 2.93 13.21 -13.17
CA LYS A 117 4.34 12.90 -13.51
C LYS A 117 4.72 11.52 -12.99
N LEU A 118 4.38 11.20 -11.74
CA LEU A 118 4.67 9.90 -11.15
C LEU A 118 3.95 8.77 -11.89
N ALA A 119 2.65 8.94 -12.17
CA ALA A 119 1.87 7.96 -12.93
C ALA A 119 2.50 7.67 -14.30
N LYS A 120 2.93 8.72 -15.01
CA LYS A 120 3.65 8.59 -16.29
C LYS A 120 4.98 7.86 -16.12
N ALA A 121 5.79 8.23 -15.12
CA ALA A 121 7.09 7.62 -14.84
C ALA A 121 6.99 6.14 -14.45
N LEU A 122 5.89 5.76 -13.79
CA LEU A 122 5.55 4.36 -13.49
C LEU A 122 5.05 3.58 -14.71
N GLY A 123 4.60 4.26 -15.78
CA GLY A 123 4.02 3.63 -16.96
C GLY A 123 2.51 3.37 -16.84
N ILE A 124 1.82 4.07 -15.92
CA ILE A 124 0.37 4.06 -15.83
C ILE A 124 -0.21 4.77 -17.06
N THR A 125 -1.14 4.10 -17.72
CA THR A 125 -1.81 4.57 -18.95
C THR A 125 -3.31 4.56 -18.79
N ASP A 126 -4.05 5.32 -19.60
CA ASP A 126 -5.52 5.38 -19.57
C ASP A 126 -6.20 4.01 -19.68
N GLU A 127 -5.54 3.01 -20.27
CA GLU A 127 -6.07 1.63 -20.36
C GLU A 127 -6.28 0.93 -19.02
N ILE A 128 -5.64 1.40 -17.95
CA ILE A 128 -5.76 0.84 -16.60
C ILE A 128 -6.35 1.83 -15.59
N ILE A 129 -6.70 3.05 -16.05
CA ILE A 129 -7.33 4.07 -15.23
C ILE A 129 -8.85 3.97 -15.39
N PHE A 130 -9.53 3.83 -14.27
CA PHE A 130 -10.99 3.86 -14.22
C PHE A 130 -11.50 5.29 -14.40
N THR A 131 -12.59 5.42 -15.14
CA THR A 131 -13.32 6.68 -15.20
C THR A 131 -14.08 6.94 -13.90
N ALA A 132 -14.55 8.18 -13.72
CA ALA A 132 -15.33 8.54 -12.54
C ALA A 132 -16.59 7.68 -12.37
N ASP A 133 -17.26 7.34 -13.47
CA ASP A 133 -18.49 6.55 -13.46
C ASP A 133 -18.21 5.06 -13.21
N GLU A 134 -17.12 4.53 -13.76
CA GLU A 134 -16.67 3.17 -13.50
C GLU A 134 -16.30 2.98 -12.02
N PHE A 135 -15.55 3.92 -11.44
CA PHE A 135 -15.22 3.90 -10.01
C PHE A 135 -16.49 3.96 -9.15
N LYS A 136 -17.42 4.86 -9.46
CA LYS A 136 -18.72 4.95 -8.77
C LYS A 136 -19.50 3.64 -8.87
N CYS A 137 -19.52 3.01 -10.04
CA CYS A 137 -20.17 1.71 -10.23
C CYS A 137 -19.56 0.66 -9.29
N ILE A 138 -18.23 0.53 -9.28
CA ILE A 138 -17.54 -0.45 -8.44
C ILE A 138 -17.83 -0.18 -6.96
N LEU A 139 -17.71 1.08 -6.54
CA LEU A 139 -17.92 1.48 -5.16
C LEU A 139 -19.37 1.20 -4.72
N GLN A 140 -20.37 1.55 -5.53
CA GLN A 140 -21.79 1.41 -5.17
C GLN A 140 -22.31 -0.03 -5.24
N ASN A 141 -21.76 -0.86 -6.14
CA ASN A 141 -22.19 -2.25 -6.33
C ASN A 141 -21.37 -3.27 -5.52
N SER A 142 -20.29 -2.84 -4.87
CA SER A 142 -19.56 -3.69 -3.93
C SER A 142 -20.45 -4.09 -2.74
N PRO A 143 -20.32 -5.32 -2.20
CA PRO A 143 -20.93 -5.71 -0.94
C PRO A 143 -20.65 -4.70 0.20
N PRO A 144 -21.55 -4.49 1.16
CA PRO A 144 -21.39 -3.48 2.20
C PRO A 144 -20.08 -3.57 3.01
N ASP A 145 -19.61 -4.77 3.32
CA ASP A 145 -18.34 -4.92 4.07
C ASP A 145 -17.13 -4.58 3.19
N ASP A 146 -17.17 -4.89 1.90
CA ASP A 146 -16.15 -4.50 0.94
C ASP A 146 -16.12 -2.98 0.75
N GLN A 147 -17.30 -2.34 0.74
CA GLN A 147 -17.41 -0.88 0.71
C GLN A 147 -16.75 -0.25 1.94
N LYS A 148 -16.97 -0.80 3.15
CA LYS A 148 -16.31 -0.31 4.37
C LYS A 148 -14.79 -0.40 4.24
N ILE A 149 -14.29 -1.52 3.73
CA ILE A 149 -12.86 -1.74 3.53
C ILE A 149 -12.30 -0.73 2.52
N LEU A 150 -12.91 -0.63 1.33
CA LEU A 150 -12.52 0.32 0.27
C LEU A 150 -12.43 1.75 0.80
N ILE A 151 -13.49 2.21 1.45
CA ILE A 151 -13.61 3.58 1.95
C ILE A 151 -12.60 3.84 3.05
N THR A 152 -12.41 2.90 3.97
CA THR A 152 -11.42 3.04 5.04
C THR A 152 -10.00 3.09 4.47
N CYS A 153 -9.71 2.34 3.41
CA CYS A 153 -8.38 2.39 2.78
C CYS A 153 -8.15 3.66 1.99
N ILE A 154 -9.14 4.14 1.25
CA ILE A 154 -9.07 5.46 0.62
C ILE A 154 -8.81 6.53 1.69
N PHE A 155 -9.51 6.46 2.82
CA PHE A 155 -9.28 7.36 3.95
C PHE A 155 -7.85 7.30 4.49
N ASN A 156 -7.33 6.10 4.74
CA ASN A 156 -6.02 5.90 5.36
C ASN A 156 -4.84 6.14 4.40
N LEU A 157 -5.06 6.10 3.08
CA LEU A 157 -4.02 6.33 2.08
C LEU A 157 -3.98 7.76 1.57
N THR A 158 -4.99 8.58 1.86
CA THR A 158 -5.05 9.97 1.42
C THR A 158 -4.72 10.93 2.56
N ASN A 159 -3.73 11.78 2.30
CA ASN A 159 -3.19 12.80 3.18
C ASN A 159 -3.75 14.17 2.83
N THR A 160 -4.51 14.79 3.73
CA THR A 160 -4.94 16.19 3.59
C THR A 160 -5.67 16.64 4.84
N CYS A 161 -5.53 17.92 5.16
CA CYS A 161 -6.47 18.64 6.02
C CYS A 161 -7.87 18.61 5.41
N HIS A 162 -8.87 18.47 6.28
CA HIS A 162 -10.28 18.18 6.01
C HIS A 162 -10.89 18.70 4.68
N SER A 163 -10.68 19.97 4.31
CA SER A 163 -11.52 20.65 3.31
C SER A 163 -11.41 20.11 1.88
N ASN A 164 -10.21 19.85 1.36
CA ASN A 164 -10.04 19.43 -0.04
C ASN A 164 -10.45 17.97 -0.26
N LYS A 165 -10.13 17.09 0.70
CA LYS A 165 -10.50 15.66 0.66
C LYS A 165 -12.00 15.45 0.71
N LEU A 166 -12.72 16.19 1.56
CA LEU A 166 -14.18 16.07 1.63
C LEU A 166 -14.85 16.46 0.31
N MET A 167 -14.30 17.42 -0.46
CA MET A 167 -14.84 17.75 -1.79
C MET A 167 -14.73 16.58 -2.77
N VAL A 168 -13.55 15.94 -2.83
CA VAL A 168 -13.33 14.75 -3.66
C VAL A 168 -14.25 13.61 -3.18
N TYR A 169 -14.32 13.36 -1.87
CA TYR A 169 -15.15 12.30 -1.33
C TYR A 169 -16.63 12.51 -1.62
N LYS A 170 -17.12 13.74 -1.49
CA LYS A 170 -18.50 14.11 -1.84
C LYS A 170 -18.78 13.88 -3.32
N LYS A 171 -17.86 14.27 -4.21
CA LYS A 171 -18.00 14.09 -5.67
C LYS A 171 -18.21 12.62 -6.06
N TYR A 172 -17.56 11.70 -5.36
CA TYR A 172 -17.63 10.26 -5.62
C TYR A 172 -18.66 9.52 -4.73
N GLY A 173 -19.41 10.21 -3.88
CA GLY A 173 -20.42 9.61 -3.00
C GLY A 173 -19.84 8.83 -1.81
N ILE A 174 -18.56 9.01 -1.50
CA ILE A 174 -17.89 8.33 -0.38
C ILE A 174 -18.50 8.78 0.96
N ILE A 175 -18.81 10.06 1.13
CA ILE A 175 -19.41 10.60 2.35
C ILE A 175 -20.79 9.97 2.64
N ASP A 176 -21.61 9.82 1.61
CA ASP A 176 -22.94 9.21 1.77
C ASP A 176 -22.83 7.73 2.13
N LEU A 177 -21.85 7.02 1.56
CA LEU A 177 -21.55 5.65 1.93
C LEU A 177 -21.00 5.53 3.35
N MET A 178 -20.12 6.44 3.80
CA MET A 178 -19.63 6.45 5.18
C MET A 178 -20.79 6.53 6.19
N LYS A 179 -21.79 7.38 5.92
CA LYS A 179 -23.01 7.51 6.73
C LYS A 179 -23.85 6.24 6.69
N LYS A 180 -24.11 5.71 5.49
CA LYS A 180 -24.88 4.46 5.29
C LYS A 180 -24.25 3.26 6.00
N LEU A 181 -22.91 3.20 6.05
CA LEU A 181 -22.15 2.06 6.58
C LEU A 181 -21.78 2.21 8.06
N ALA A 182 -22.30 3.25 8.74
CA ALA A 182 -22.01 3.55 10.14
C ALA A 182 -20.52 3.77 10.45
N ILE A 183 -19.78 4.35 9.50
CA ILE A 183 -18.37 4.75 9.65
C ILE A 183 -18.16 6.26 9.50
N SER A 184 -19.21 7.06 9.70
CA SER A 184 -19.16 8.52 9.56
C SER A 184 -18.22 9.21 10.55
N LYS A 185 -17.82 8.53 11.64
CA LYS A 185 -16.78 9.06 12.56
C LYS A 185 -15.42 9.26 11.87
N LEU A 186 -15.17 8.58 10.75
CA LEU A 186 -13.98 8.84 9.92
C LEU A 186 -14.04 10.21 9.24
N GLU A 187 -15.24 10.76 9.02
CA GLU A 187 -15.38 12.10 8.44
C GLU A 187 -14.63 13.11 9.30
N ASP A 188 -14.87 13.10 10.62
CA ASP A 188 -14.29 14.03 11.59
C ASP A 188 -12.84 13.71 12.02
N ALA A 189 -12.31 12.56 11.61
CA ALA A 189 -10.97 12.13 12.01
C ALA A 189 -9.87 12.83 11.18
N LYS A 190 -8.79 13.25 11.86
CA LYS A 190 -7.54 13.66 11.22
C LYS A 190 -6.93 12.49 10.45
N SER A 191 -6.40 12.75 9.26
CA SER A 191 -5.69 11.72 8.50
C SER A 191 -4.30 11.52 9.08
N LEU A 192 -3.87 10.27 9.18
CA LEU A 192 -2.54 9.88 9.63
C LEU A 192 -1.77 9.12 8.52
N ALA A 193 -2.13 9.40 7.26
CA ALA A 193 -1.56 8.74 6.08
C ALA A 193 -0.04 8.90 6.01
N SER A 194 0.51 10.07 6.32
CA SER A 194 1.97 10.35 6.29
C SER A 194 2.79 9.55 7.32
N TYR A 195 2.13 9.03 8.35
CA TYR A 195 2.74 8.13 9.33
C TYR A 195 2.62 6.65 8.94
N GLY A 196 1.84 6.33 7.90
CA GLY A 196 1.52 4.96 7.52
C GLY A 196 0.64 4.23 8.53
N THR A 197 -0.21 4.95 9.26
CA THR A 197 -1.19 4.33 10.17
C THR A 197 -2.57 4.26 9.55
N SER A 198 -3.39 3.38 10.09
CA SER A 198 -4.79 3.23 9.74
C SER A 198 -5.68 3.66 10.90
N ILE A 199 -6.69 4.45 10.59
CA ILE A 199 -7.81 4.73 11.49
C ILE A 199 -9.00 3.90 11.04
N PHE A 200 -9.69 3.28 12.00
CA PHE A 200 -10.88 2.49 11.75
C PHE A 200 -11.88 2.60 12.91
N VAL A 201 -13.13 2.22 12.63
CA VAL A 201 -14.21 2.20 13.61
C VAL A 201 -14.38 0.77 14.13
N GLU A 202 -14.34 0.61 15.45
CA GLU A 202 -14.64 -0.64 16.14
C GLU A 202 -15.45 -0.32 17.39
N ASP A 203 -16.53 -1.06 17.66
CA ASP A 203 -17.44 -0.82 18.79
C ASP A 203 -17.91 0.64 18.93
N ASN A 204 -18.12 1.30 17.78
CA ASN A 204 -18.48 2.72 17.68
C ASN A 204 -17.40 3.67 18.26
N GLU A 205 -16.16 3.22 18.42
CA GLU A 205 -14.99 4.04 18.78
C GLU A 205 -13.97 4.06 17.63
N LEU A 206 -13.11 5.07 17.61
CA LEU A 206 -12.02 5.18 16.64
C LEU A 206 -10.73 4.60 17.24
N TYR A 207 -10.00 3.84 16.43
CA TYR A 207 -8.71 3.29 16.80
C TYR A 207 -7.66 3.62 15.73
N ILE A 208 -6.42 3.82 16.17
CA ILE A 208 -5.22 3.99 15.33
C ILE A 208 -4.44 2.68 15.38
N ALA A 209 -4.00 2.17 14.23
CA ALA A 209 -3.16 0.98 14.20
C ALA A 209 -2.29 0.88 12.95
N ASN A 210 -1.27 0.02 12.99
CA ASN A 210 -0.48 -0.31 11.81
C ASN A 210 -1.14 -1.42 10.99
N ALA A 211 -0.95 -1.40 9.67
CA ALA A 211 -1.71 -2.23 8.73
C ALA A 211 -1.39 -3.75 8.77
N CYS A 212 -0.44 -4.22 9.58
CA CYS A 212 -0.08 -5.65 9.58
C CYS A 212 0.21 -6.29 10.96
N TYR A 213 -0.43 -5.78 12.02
CA TYR A 213 -0.46 -6.49 13.31
C TYR A 213 -1.28 -7.76 13.31
N ASN A 214 -0.67 -8.77 13.92
CA ASN A 214 -1.01 -10.18 13.86
C ASN A 214 -1.79 -10.60 15.12
N THR A 215 -2.95 -9.98 15.33
CA THR A 215 -3.94 -10.48 16.29
C THR A 215 -5.18 -10.84 15.51
N ASP A 216 -5.48 -12.13 15.43
CA ASP A 216 -6.76 -12.85 15.23
C ASP A 216 -7.98 -12.19 14.55
N GLU A 217 -7.86 -11.07 13.85
CA GLU A 217 -9.02 -10.30 13.39
C GLU A 217 -8.83 -9.82 11.96
N PHE A 218 -9.68 -10.39 11.11
CA PHE A 218 -10.18 -9.87 9.83
C PHE A 218 -10.71 -8.41 9.88
N LYS A 219 -10.42 -7.63 10.93
CA LYS A 219 -10.95 -6.28 11.18
C LYS A 219 -10.04 -5.15 10.69
N ARG A 220 -8.86 -5.44 10.11
CA ARG A 220 -7.96 -4.40 9.56
C ARG A 220 -8.09 -4.28 8.05
N ASN A 221 -8.72 -3.19 7.62
CA ASN A 221 -9.30 -3.04 6.30
C ASN A 221 -8.28 -3.13 5.14
N CYS A 222 -7.06 -2.58 5.25
CA CYS A 222 -6.18 -2.50 4.07
C CYS A 222 -5.36 -3.74 3.75
N LYS A 223 -5.18 -4.66 4.71
CA LYS A 223 -4.72 -6.01 4.38
C LYS A 223 -5.87 -6.84 3.81
N ALA A 224 -7.09 -6.67 4.35
CA ALA A 224 -8.30 -7.29 3.79
C ALA A 224 -8.56 -6.86 2.33
N PHE A 225 -8.11 -5.65 1.94
CA PHE A 225 -8.16 -5.21 0.55
C PHE A 225 -7.45 -6.17 -0.43
N ASN A 226 -6.36 -6.82 -0.01
CA ASN A 226 -5.69 -7.83 -0.85
C ASN A 226 -6.60 -9.04 -1.14
N GLU A 227 -7.44 -9.42 -0.17
CA GLU A 227 -8.44 -10.49 -0.36
C GLU A 227 -9.59 -10.03 -1.27
N LEU A 228 -10.01 -8.77 -1.14
CA LEU A 228 -11.04 -8.17 -1.98
C LEU A 228 -10.64 -8.17 -3.46
N ILE A 229 -9.40 -7.74 -3.76
CA ILE A 229 -8.87 -7.69 -5.11
C ILE A 229 -8.93 -9.08 -5.78
N LEU A 230 -8.64 -10.14 -5.02
CA LEU A 230 -8.64 -11.52 -5.50
C LEU A 230 -9.98 -12.26 -5.28
N GLY A 231 -11.04 -11.52 -4.94
CA GLY A 231 -12.31 -12.08 -4.51
C GLY A 231 -13.51 -11.30 -5.06
N SER A 232 -14.14 -10.50 -4.24
CA SER A 232 -15.41 -9.84 -4.54
C SER A 232 -15.28 -8.64 -5.47
N LEU A 233 -14.14 -7.95 -5.50
CA LEU A 233 -13.94 -6.83 -6.43
C LEU A 233 -13.86 -7.29 -7.89
N GLU A 234 -13.30 -8.46 -8.15
CA GLU A 234 -13.35 -9.08 -9.47
C GLU A 234 -14.81 -9.25 -9.96
N LYS A 235 -15.68 -9.80 -9.11
CA LYS A 235 -17.10 -9.98 -9.44
C LYS A 235 -17.81 -8.64 -9.63
N THR A 236 -17.51 -7.68 -8.78
CA THR A 236 -18.13 -6.34 -8.85
C THR A 236 -17.69 -5.60 -10.10
N THR A 237 -16.39 -5.59 -10.41
CA THR A 237 -15.84 -4.98 -11.63
C THR A 237 -16.38 -5.65 -12.88
N ALA A 238 -16.55 -6.98 -12.88
CA ALA A 238 -17.23 -7.69 -13.95
C ALA A 238 -18.69 -7.25 -14.12
N SER A 239 -19.44 -7.08 -13.03
CA SER A 239 -20.83 -6.57 -13.10
C SER A 239 -20.92 -5.13 -13.62
N CYS A 240 -19.86 -4.35 -13.43
CA CYS A 240 -19.72 -2.99 -13.98
C CYS A 240 -19.19 -2.95 -15.41
N GLY A 241 -18.86 -4.09 -16.03
CA GLY A 241 -18.32 -4.15 -17.40
C GLY A 241 -16.80 -3.91 -17.49
N GLU A 242 -16.10 -3.80 -16.36
CA GLU A 242 -14.71 -3.34 -16.29
C GLU A 242 -13.70 -4.42 -15.90
N LEU A 243 -14.06 -5.70 -16.05
CA LEU A 243 -13.20 -6.82 -15.65
C LEU A 243 -11.83 -6.80 -16.37
N VAL A 244 -11.81 -6.51 -17.67
CA VAL A 244 -10.55 -6.46 -18.44
C VAL A 244 -9.63 -5.35 -17.91
N LYS A 245 -10.19 -4.16 -17.67
CA LYS A 245 -9.45 -3.02 -17.11
C LYS A 245 -8.93 -3.33 -15.71
N PHE A 246 -9.78 -3.88 -14.86
CA PHE A 246 -9.39 -4.35 -13.52
C PHE A 246 -8.24 -5.36 -13.56
N LEU A 247 -8.28 -6.34 -14.45
CA LEU A 247 -7.23 -7.34 -14.59
C LEU A 247 -5.92 -6.75 -15.12
N LYS A 248 -5.97 -5.79 -16.06
CA LYS A 248 -4.77 -5.06 -16.51
C LYS A 248 -4.15 -4.24 -15.37
N MET A 249 -4.97 -3.48 -14.63
CA MET A 249 -4.52 -2.75 -13.44
C MET A 249 -3.90 -3.70 -12.42
N PHE A 250 -4.53 -4.85 -12.17
CA PHE A 250 -4.04 -5.83 -11.22
C PHE A 250 -2.75 -6.51 -11.68
N LEU A 251 -2.62 -6.88 -12.95
CA LEU A 251 -1.38 -7.40 -13.54
C LEU A 251 -0.23 -6.41 -13.42
N PHE A 252 -0.51 -5.14 -13.72
CA PHE A 252 0.44 -4.04 -13.58
C PHE A 252 0.87 -3.88 -12.12
N GLY A 253 -0.08 -3.76 -11.19
CA GLY A 253 0.18 -3.61 -9.76
C GLY A 253 0.84 -4.84 -9.12
N LEU A 254 0.44 -6.07 -9.47
CA LEU A 254 1.01 -7.30 -8.92
C LEU A 254 2.50 -7.42 -9.19
N ARG A 255 2.95 -7.10 -10.41
CA ARG A 255 4.37 -7.10 -10.76
C ARG A 255 5.16 -6.21 -9.80
N GLU A 256 4.65 -5.01 -9.60
CA GLU A 256 5.26 -3.97 -8.77
C GLU A 256 5.04 -4.24 -7.26
N ASN A 257 4.07 -5.07 -6.88
CA ASN A 257 3.73 -5.36 -5.48
C ASN A 257 4.38 -6.63 -4.92
N LEU A 258 5.12 -7.42 -5.72
CA LEU A 258 5.80 -8.63 -5.22
C LEU A 258 6.77 -8.31 -4.07
N GLN A 259 7.48 -7.18 -4.16
CA GLN A 259 8.33 -6.71 -3.06
C GLN A 259 7.52 -6.13 -1.91
N GLY A 260 6.32 -5.60 -2.19
CA GLY A 260 5.41 -5.11 -1.16
C GLY A 260 4.89 -6.24 -0.28
N ALA A 261 4.51 -7.38 -0.86
CA ALA A 261 4.11 -8.55 -0.09
C ALA A 261 5.24 -9.06 0.81
N SER A 262 6.45 -9.24 0.28
CA SER A 262 7.63 -9.61 1.09
C SER A 262 7.87 -8.61 2.21
N CYS A 263 7.82 -7.31 1.89
CA CYS A 263 8.01 -6.23 2.85
C CYS A 263 7.01 -6.32 4.03
N GLN A 264 5.73 -6.55 3.73
CA GLN A 264 4.69 -6.67 4.76
C GLN A 264 4.89 -7.93 5.63
N ASP A 265 5.37 -9.02 5.04
CA ASP A 265 5.68 -10.25 5.76
C ASP A 265 6.92 -10.08 6.65
N ASP A 266 7.96 -9.42 6.14
CA ASP A 266 9.23 -9.16 6.83
C ASP A 266 9.08 -8.19 8.02
N ALA A 267 8.11 -7.26 7.95
CA ALA A 267 7.83 -6.31 9.03
C ALA A 267 7.20 -6.96 10.27
N GLY A 268 6.73 -8.21 10.16
CA GLY A 268 6.12 -8.96 11.26
C GLY A 268 4.88 -8.27 11.85
N GLY A 269 4.57 -8.59 13.12
CA GLY A 269 3.35 -8.07 13.77
C GLY A 269 3.34 -6.55 13.95
N ALA A 270 4.42 -5.91 14.37
CA ALA A 270 4.34 -4.48 14.67
C ALA A 270 4.05 -3.59 13.44
N CYS A 271 4.42 -4.04 12.24
CA CYS A 271 4.36 -3.27 10.99
C CYS A 271 4.93 -1.87 11.08
N VAL A 272 6.09 -1.83 11.73
CA VAL A 272 6.96 -0.67 11.82
C VAL A 272 8.19 -0.97 10.98
N ALA A 273 8.44 -0.14 9.98
CA ALA A 273 9.70 -0.12 9.26
C ALA A 273 10.67 0.87 9.92
N SER A 274 11.97 0.65 9.75
CA SER A 274 12.99 1.57 10.22
C SER A 274 13.90 2.03 9.10
N LEU A 275 14.32 3.30 9.21
CA LEU A 275 15.24 3.98 8.31
C LEU A 275 16.42 4.47 9.13
N THR A 276 17.63 4.03 8.76
CA THR A 276 18.87 4.43 9.42
C THR A 276 19.69 5.32 8.48
N TYR A 277 20.06 6.53 8.93
CA TYR A 277 20.91 7.43 8.16
C TYR A 277 22.37 6.98 8.21
N LYS A 278 23.05 6.96 7.06
CA LYS A 278 24.44 6.48 6.97
C LYS A 278 25.41 7.38 7.73
N ASP A 279 25.19 8.69 7.70
CA ASP A 279 26.12 9.67 8.26
C ASP A 279 26.00 9.81 9.78
N THR A 280 24.78 9.82 10.31
CA THR A 280 24.52 10.03 11.74
C THR A 280 24.30 8.74 12.52
N GLN A 281 23.94 7.65 11.82
CA GLN A 281 23.45 6.39 12.41
C GLN A 281 22.11 6.53 13.17
N ASP A 282 21.43 7.67 13.06
CA ASP A 282 20.11 7.86 13.65
C ASP A 282 19.10 6.92 12.97
N THR A 283 18.26 6.28 13.78
CA THR A 283 17.19 5.39 13.30
C THR A 283 15.84 6.00 13.58
N LYS A 284 15.01 6.08 12.54
CA LYS A 284 13.63 6.55 12.59
C LYS A 284 12.67 5.41 12.29
N TYR A 285 11.45 5.49 12.82
CA TYR A 285 10.44 4.44 12.71
C TYR A 285 9.19 4.95 12.00
N TYR A 286 8.64 4.14 11.10
CA TYR A 286 7.51 4.51 10.26
C TYR A 286 6.53 3.36 10.10
N GLY A 287 5.28 3.66 9.76
CA GLY A 287 4.34 2.64 9.33
C GLY A 287 4.74 2.05 7.98
N VAL A 288 4.67 0.72 7.86
CA VAL A 288 4.93 0.02 6.58
C VAL A 288 4.21 0.63 5.37
N PRO A 289 2.94 1.09 5.47
CA PRO A 289 2.21 1.68 4.34
C PRO A 289 2.86 2.88 3.62
N ILE A 290 3.74 3.64 4.30
CA ILE A 290 4.43 4.77 3.67
C ILE A 290 5.85 4.45 3.19
N THR A 291 6.34 3.23 3.46
CA THR A 291 7.64 2.80 2.94
C THR A 291 7.63 2.89 1.41
N PRO A 292 8.74 3.24 0.74
CA PRO A 292 8.72 3.54 -0.69
C PRO A 292 8.05 2.47 -1.56
N VAL A 293 8.32 1.18 -1.29
CA VAL A 293 7.70 0.08 -2.05
C VAL A 293 6.18 -0.01 -1.83
N ILE A 294 5.70 0.13 -0.60
CA ILE A 294 4.26 0.01 -0.29
C ILE A 294 3.51 1.29 -0.66
N TRP A 295 4.12 2.45 -0.48
CA TRP A 295 3.52 3.70 -0.90
C TRP A 295 3.33 3.72 -2.41
N THR A 296 4.33 3.27 -3.18
CA THR A 296 4.25 3.17 -4.64
C THR A 296 3.15 2.18 -5.07
N ALA A 297 3.07 1.03 -4.41
CA ALA A 297 2.01 0.05 -4.59
C ALA A 297 0.61 0.66 -4.40
N ASN A 298 0.43 1.36 -3.27
CA ASN A 298 -0.81 2.03 -2.93
C ASN A 298 -1.14 3.16 -3.91
N PHE A 299 -0.13 3.90 -4.38
CA PHE A 299 -0.30 4.93 -5.40
C PHE A 299 -0.81 4.37 -6.70
N ILE A 300 -0.23 3.29 -7.22
CA ILE A 300 -0.71 2.62 -8.43
C ILE A 300 -2.18 2.23 -8.27
N LEU A 301 -2.54 1.62 -7.15
CA LEU A 301 -3.91 1.16 -6.90
C LEU A 301 -4.90 2.34 -6.82
N ILE A 302 -4.62 3.34 -5.99
CA ILE A 302 -5.51 4.48 -5.77
C ILE A 302 -5.62 5.34 -7.03
N TYR A 303 -4.49 5.63 -7.69
CA TYR A 303 -4.47 6.47 -8.89
C TYR A 303 -5.19 5.80 -10.06
N CYS A 304 -4.99 4.49 -10.27
CA CYS A 304 -5.72 3.76 -11.30
C CYS A 304 -7.23 3.73 -11.03
N ILE A 305 -7.65 3.61 -9.77
CA ILE A 305 -9.08 3.61 -9.41
C ILE A 305 -9.70 5.02 -9.56
N CYS A 306 -8.99 6.05 -9.12
CA CYS A 306 -9.43 7.43 -9.24
C CYS A 306 -8.23 8.38 -9.13
N PRO A 307 -7.80 9.01 -10.24
CA PRO A 307 -6.64 9.90 -10.23
C PRO A 307 -6.71 10.99 -9.16
N GLU A 308 -7.88 11.62 -8.98
CA GLU A 308 -8.10 12.64 -7.95
C GLU A 308 -7.89 12.15 -6.52
N LEU A 309 -8.01 10.84 -6.24
CA LEU A 309 -7.63 10.27 -4.93
C LEU A 309 -6.12 10.07 -4.83
N GLY A 310 -5.46 9.70 -5.94
CA GLY A 310 -4.00 9.57 -5.99
C GLY A 310 -3.29 10.90 -5.79
N GLU A 311 -3.90 11.99 -6.27
CA GLU A 311 -3.46 13.37 -5.99
C GLU A 311 -3.47 13.70 -4.50
N LEU A 312 -4.35 13.05 -3.72
CA LEU A 312 -4.45 13.26 -2.28
C LEU A 312 -3.49 12.38 -1.47
N MET A 313 -2.71 11.49 -2.06
CA MET A 313 -1.74 10.69 -1.29
C MET A 313 -0.66 11.57 -0.63
N PRO A 314 -0.01 11.13 0.46
CA PRO A 314 1.00 11.96 1.12
C PRO A 314 2.18 12.27 0.21
N ALA A 315 2.54 13.55 0.09
CA ALA A 315 3.76 14.00 -0.58
C ALA A 315 5.02 13.78 0.28
N TYR A 316 4.82 13.67 1.60
CA TYR A 316 5.86 13.54 2.61
C TYR A 316 5.51 12.45 3.62
N ILE A 317 6.53 11.84 4.23
CA ILE A 317 6.39 10.86 5.30
C ILE A 317 6.88 11.45 6.61
N GLN A 318 6.35 10.94 7.72
CA GLN A 318 6.71 11.39 9.07
C GLN A 318 7.00 10.17 9.96
N PRO A 319 8.13 10.15 10.69
CA PRO A 319 8.37 9.11 11.67
C PRO A 319 7.40 9.19 12.84
N PHE A 320 7.13 8.06 13.48
CA PHE A 320 6.39 8.02 14.72
C PHE A 320 7.11 8.79 15.83
N PRO A 321 6.34 9.48 16.70
CA PRO A 321 6.81 9.73 18.07
C PRO A 321 7.23 8.41 18.74
N GLU A 322 8.28 8.44 19.54
CA GLU A 322 8.86 7.23 20.13
C GLU A 322 7.86 6.48 21.03
N ASP A 323 7.06 7.22 21.82
CA ASP A 323 6.01 6.66 22.68
C ASP A 323 4.92 5.98 21.87
N VAL A 324 4.49 6.57 20.75
CA VAL A 324 3.54 5.98 19.80
C VAL A 324 4.09 4.69 19.19
N ALA A 325 5.34 4.69 18.74
CA ALA A 325 5.98 3.51 18.14
C ALA A 325 6.03 2.33 19.12
N ASN A 326 6.45 2.60 20.36
CA ASN A 326 6.53 1.61 21.41
C ASN A 326 5.15 1.05 21.76
N GLU A 327 4.14 1.91 21.89
CA GLU A 327 2.79 1.47 22.23
C GLU A 327 2.14 0.64 21.11
N LEU A 328 2.32 1.03 19.84
CA LEU A 328 1.85 0.25 18.69
C LEU A 328 2.52 -1.12 18.61
N GLN A 329 3.81 -1.21 18.95
CA GLN A 329 4.52 -2.49 19.00
C GLN A 329 3.97 -3.42 20.09
N ASN A 330 3.67 -2.87 21.27
CA ASN A 330 3.21 -3.64 22.42
C ASN A 330 1.74 -4.05 22.32
N ASN A 331 0.87 -3.11 21.96
CA ASN A 331 -0.59 -3.26 22.05
C ASN A 331 -1.27 -3.41 20.68
N GLY A 332 -0.57 -3.10 19.58
CA GLY A 332 -1.04 -3.31 18.22
C GLY A 332 -2.10 -2.32 17.72
N LYS A 333 -2.84 -1.66 18.62
CA LYS A 333 -3.80 -0.58 18.34
C LYS A 333 -3.88 0.40 19.50
N LEU A 334 -4.24 1.64 19.20
CA LEU A 334 -4.38 2.74 20.14
C LEU A 334 -5.80 3.29 20.06
N LYS A 335 -6.39 3.67 21.20
CA LYS A 335 -7.65 4.43 21.18
C LYS A 335 -7.39 5.83 20.65
N TYR A 336 -8.12 6.25 19.61
CA TYR A 336 -7.85 7.50 18.89
C TYR A 336 -7.89 8.72 19.81
N SER A 337 -8.89 8.81 20.70
CA SER A 337 -9.08 9.94 21.62
C SER A 337 -7.89 10.18 22.55
N ASP A 338 -7.14 9.13 22.85
CA ASP A 338 -6.11 9.17 23.89
C ASP A 338 -4.74 9.50 23.27
N TRP A 339 -4.59 9.32 21.95
CA TRP A 339 -3.31 9.35 21.25
C TRP A 339 -3.22 10.35 20.11
N ILE A 340 -4.34 10.87 19.60
CA ILE A 340 -4.30 11.75 18.43
C ILE A 340 -3.44 13.00 18.63
N ASP A 341 -3.42 13.56 19.84
CA ASP A 341 -2.64 14.77 20.17
C ASP A 341 -1.12 14.53 20.16
N LYS A 342 -0.67 13.28 20.05
CA LYS A 342 0.74 12.92 19.85
C LYS A 342 1.19 13.06 18.41
N PHE A 343 0.27 13.10 17.46
CA PHE A 343 0.58 13.24 16.05
C PHE A 343 0.58 14.71 15.66
N GLU A 344 1.64 15.13 14.98
CA GLU A 344 1.72 16.46 14.36
C GLU A 344 0.90 16.45 13.08
N THR A 345 -0.34 16.92 13.16
CA THR A 345 -1.28 16.94 12.05
C THR A 345 -2.20 18.16 12.18
N CYS A 346 -2.80 18.58 11.06
CA CYS A 346 -3.99 19.42 11.09
C CYS A 346 -5.19 18.53 11.50
#